data_AF-A0A915MD80-F1
#
_entry.id   AF-A0A915MD80-F1
#
_cell.length_a   1.000
_cell.length_b   1.000
_cell.length_c   1.000
_cell.angle_alpha   90.00
_cell.angle_beta   90.00
_cell.angle_gamma   90.00
#
_symmetry.space_group_name_H-M   'P 1'
#
loop_
_entity.id
_entity.type
_entity.pdbx_description
1 polymer ?
#
loop_
_entity_poly.entity_id
_entity_poly.type
_entity_poly.pdbx_seq_one_letter_code
_entity_poly.pdbx_strand_id
1 'polypeptide(L)' 'MASKNIIRPLENKVALVTGASRGIGRGIALQLGQAGAIVYLTGRAPSNSFSQTELPSLEQTAK' A
#
# COMPACT_ATOMS: atom_id res chain seq x y z
N MET A 1 30.74 3.03 0.37
CA MET A 1 29.35 2.55 0.27
C MET A 1 28.59 3.53 -0.62
N ALA A 2 28.19 3.10 -1.82
CA ALA A 2 27.51 3.98 -2.76
C ALA A 2 26.11 4.32 -2.24
N SER A 3 25.80 5.60 -2.08
CA SER A 3 24.45 6.09 -1.83
C SER A 3 23.58 5.70 -3.02
N LYS A 4 22.74 4.68 -2.86
CA LYS A 4 21.75 4.30 -3.87
C LYS A 4 20.72 5.42 -3.87
N ASN A 5 20.75 6.27 -4.89
CA ASN A 5 19.80 7.36 -5.04
C ASN A 5 18.41 6.74 -5.23
N ILE A 6 17.62 6.62 -4.16
CA ILE A 6 16.30 6.00 -4.21
C ILE A 6 15.35 7.02 -4.83
N ILE A 7 15.13 6.86 -6.13
CA ILE A 7 14.14 7.64 -6.87
C ILE A 7 12.77 7.28 -6.31
N ARG A 8 12.09 8.27 -5.72
CA ARG A 8 10.69 8.20 -5.28
C ARG A 8 9.84 8.97 -6.28
N PRO A 9 9.40 8.32 -7.38
CA PRO A 9 8.78 9.02 -8.49
C PRO A 9 7.41 9.63 -8.16
N LEU A 10 6.79 9.21 -7.04
CA LEU A 10 5.48 9.68 -6.60
C LEU A 10 5.55 10.55 -5.34
N GLU A 11 6.74 11.05 -4.98
CA GLU A 11 6.91 11.97 -3.87
C GLU A 11 5.92 13.15 -3.98
N ASN A 12 5.29 13.52 -2.86
CA ASN A 12 4.27 14.58 -2.77
C ASN A 12 3.02 14.35 -3.63
N LYS A 13 2.77 13.14 -4.12
CA LYS A 13 1.50 12.75 -4.76
C LYS A 13 0.58 12.11 -3.75
N VAL A 14 -0.73 12.31 -3.95
CA VAL A 14 -1.79 11.69 -3.17
C VAL A 14 -2.52 10.69 -4.05
N ALA A 15 -2.76 9.48 -3.54
CA ALA A 15 -3.52 8.44 -4.22
C ALA A 15 -4.62 7.86 -3.31
N LEU A 16 -5.79 7.57 -3.87
CA LEU A 16 -6.86 6.82 -3.22
C LEU A 16 -6.93 5.43 -3.84
N VAL A 17 -6.85 4.39 -3.02
CA VAL A 17 -6.94 2.99 -3.48
C VAL A 17 -8.18 2.33 -2.88
N THR A 18 -9.14 2.00 -3.73
CA THR A 18 -10.32 1.21 -3.38
C THR A 18 -10.04 -0.29 -3.48
N GLY A 19 -10.67 -1.11 -2.64
CA GLY A 19 -10.39 -2.55 -2.62
C GLY A 19 -8.99 -2.87 -2.10
N ALA A 20 -8.41 -1.96 -1.31
CA ALA A 20 -7.03 -2.06 -0.81
C ALA A 20 -6.81 -3.16 0.24
N SER A 21 -7.88 -3.80 0.74
CA SER A 21 -7.77 -4.77 1.84
C SER A 21 -7.17 -6.12 1.43
N ARG A 22 -7.09 -6.46 0.14
CA ARG A 22 -6.52 -7.73 -0.35
C ARG A 22 -6.12 -7.68 -1.82
N GLY A 23 -5.47 -8.76 -2.28
CA GLY A 23 -5.20 -9.03 -3.69
C GLY A 23 -4.46 -7.88 -4.38
N ILE A 24 -4.89 -7.58 -5.61
CA ILE A 24 -4.27 -6.55 -6.46
C ILE A 24 -4.34 -5.16 -5.83
N GLY A 25 -5.48 -4.79 -5.23
CA GLY A 25 -5.65 -3.47 -4.59
C GLY A 25 -4.62 -3.23 -3.48
N ARG A 26 -4.35 -4.27 -2.67
CA ARG A 26 -3.29 -4.21 -1.65
C ARG A 26 -1.89 -4.08 -2.26
N GLY A 27 -1.60 -4.84 -3.33
CA GLY A 27 -0.32 -4.77 -4.03
C GLY A 27 -0.06 -3.37 -4.62
N ILE A 28 -1.08 -2.76 -5.23
CA ILE A 28 -1.02 -1.39 -5.76
C ILE A 28 -0.74 -0.39 -4.62
N ALA A 29 -1.48 -0.47 -3.52
CA ALA A 29 -1.29 0.42 -2.37
C ALA A 29 0.15 0.39 -1.84
N LEU A 30 0.72 -0.81 -1.70
CA LEU A 30 2.11 -1.00 -1.23
C LEU A 30 3.12 -0.38 -2.19
N GLN A 31 2.97 -0.61 -3.50
CA GLN A 31 3.91 -0.06 -4.49
C GLN A 31 3.82 1.46 -4.60
N LEU A 32 2.62 2.03 -4.50
CA LEU A 32 2.43 3.49 -4.48
C LEU A 32 3.13 4.13 -3.26
N GLY A 33 3.00 3.51 -2.08
CA GLY A 33 3.69 3.98 -0.87
C GLY A 33 5.22 3.86 -0.99
N GLN A 34 5.73 2.73 -1.51
CA GLN A 34 7.17 2.55 -1.77
C GLN A 34 7.72 3.59 -2.77
N ALA A 35 6.91 4.02 -3.72
CA ALA A 35 7.25 5.06 -4.68
C ALA A 35 7.17 6.49 -4.12
N GLY A 36 6.74 6.69 -2.86
CA GLY A 36 6.72 7.97 -2.17
C GLY A 36 5.37 8.69 -2.12
N ALA A 37 4.29 8.06 -2.56
CA ALA A 37 2.96 8.67 -2.48
C ALA A 37 2.40 8.64 -1.05
N ILE A 38 1.57 9.62 -0.72
CA ILE A 38 0.60 9.54 0.38
C ILE A 38 -0.60 8.75 -0.13
N VAL A 39 -0.96 7.65 0.53
CA VAL A 39 -1.97 6.72 0.02
C VAL A 39 -3.11 6.56 1.02
N TYR A 40 -4.30 7.00 0.65
CA TYR A 40 -5.54 6.71 1.37
C TYR A 40 -6.12 5.38 0.89
N LEU A 41 -6.43 4.51 1.84
CA LEU A 41 -6.95 3.17 1.55
C LEU A 41 -8.43 3.09 1.92
N THR A 42 -9.21 2.43 1.07
CA THR A 42 -10.57 2.04 1.41
C THR A 42 -10.85 0.62 0.96
N GLY A 43 -11.55 -0.13 1.80
CA GLY A 43 -11.89 -1.53 1.60
C GLY A 43 -12.67 -2.06 2.79
N ARG A 44 -13.31 -3.22 2.60
CA ARG A 44 -13.99 -3.90 3.71
C ARG A 44 -12.96 -4.62 4.58
N ALA A 45 -13.25 -4.70 5.88
CA ALA A 45 -12.45 -5.44 6.84
C ALA A 45 -12.22 -6.90 6.38
N PRO A 46 -11.06 -7.51 6.70
CA PRO A 46 -10.73 -8.83 6.19
C PRO A 46 -11.59 -9.98 6.75
N SER A 47 -12.62 -9.72 7.57
CA SER A 47 -13.35 -10.72 8.36
C SER A 47 -13.82 -11.97 7.60
N ASN A 48 -14.04 -11.87 6.28
CA ASN A 48 -14.42 -13.01 5.41
C ASN A 48 -13.53 -13.16 4.15
N SER A 49 -12.24 -12.85 4.22
CA SER A 49 -11.31 -12.98 3.08
C SER A 49 -10.46 -14.23 3.26
N PHE A 50 -10.35 -15.07 2.23
CA PHE A 50 -9.40 -16.20 2.22
C PHE A 50 -8.05 -15.77 2.80
N SER A 51 -7.74 -16.33 3.97
CA SER A 51 -6.59 -15.99 4.79
C SER A 51 -5.34 -16.59 4.17
N GLN A 52 -4.56 -15.77 3.48
CA GLN A 52 -3.13 -16.01 3.34
C GLN A 52 -2.47 -15.26 4.50
N THR A 53 -1.93 -16.03 5.44
CA THR A 53 -1.72 -15.68 6.87
C THR A 53 -0.57 -14.69 7.16
N GLU A 54 -0.09 -13.93 6.18
CA GLU A 54 1.11 -13.07 6.34
C GLU A 54 0.96 -11.66 5.77
N LEU A 55 -0.26 -11.11 5.75
CA LEU A 55 -0.50 -9.77 5.22
C LEU A 55 -0.71 -8.76 6.35
N PRO A 56 0.12 -7.69 6.46
CA PRO A 56 -0.15 -6.58 7.37
C PRO A 56 -1.52 -5.95 7.15
N SER A 57 -2.08 -5.41 8.23
CA SER A 57 -3.37 -4.73 8.26
C SER A 57 -3.35 -3.45 7.40
N LEU A 58 -4.53 -2.88 7.14
CA LEU A 58 -4.64 -1.62 6.40
C LEU A 58 -3.91 -0.50 7.14
N GLU A 59 -3.99 -0.47 8.46
CA GLU A 59 -3.35 0.49 9.35
C GLU A 59 -1.83 0.31 9.36
N GLN A 60 -1.33 -0.92 9.16
CA GLN A 60 0.10 -1.20 9.00
C GLN A 60 0.63 -0.87 7.60
N THR A 61 -0.26 -0.77 6.61
CA THR A 61 0.07 -0.53 5.19
C THR A 61 -0.06 0.95 4.81
N ALA A 62 -1.01 1.67 5.43
CA ALA A 62 -1.25 3.09 5.23
C ALA A 62 -0.50 3.93 6.28
N LYS A 63 -0.02 5.10 5.86
CA LYS A 63 0.38 6.20 6.73
C LYS A 63 -0.63 7.33 6.57
#